data_AF-A0A9E5C0T9-F1
#
_entry.id   AF-A0A9E5C0T9-F1
#
_cell.length_a   1.000
_cell.length_b   1.000
_cell.length_c   1.000
_cell.angle_alpha   90.00
_cell.angle_beta   90.00
_cell.angle_gamma   90.00
#
_symmetry.space_group_name_H-M   'P 1'
#
loop_
_entity.id
_entity.type
_entity.pdbx_description
1 polymer ?
#
loop_
_entity_poly.entity_id
_entity_poly.type
_entity_poly.pdbx_seq_one_letter_code
_entity_poly.pdbx_strand_id
1 'polypeptide(L)'
;MEEAQRIDRMLMCPVCPGQTIDQARVEISRQMRRVVREMLTEGASREQILQFFVDRYGTGVLAAPPKSGVNLVVWIVPVAGGLAALGAALLVIRSMTGPRSGEPAEDLAFEDGLDPYLDVIDRDLAPDLVNDARPEVRRDRGS
;
A
#
# COMPACT_ATOMS: atom_id res chain seq x y z
N MET A 1 -36.82 -14.37 -25.37
CA MET A 1 -36.19 -13.16 -25.97
C MET A 1 -35.58 -12.23 -24.93
N GLU A 2 -36.19 -12.08 -23.74
CA GLU A 2 -35.66 -11.20 -22.67
C GLU A 2 -34.28 -11.60 -22.13
N GLU A 3 -34.01 -12.91 -22.00
CA GLU A 3 -32.74 -13.40 -21.49
C GLU A 3 -31.56 -13.05 -22.41
N ALA A 4 -31.72 -13.22 -23.72
CA ALA A 4 -30.70 -12.82 -24.70
C ALA A 4 -30.32 -11.35 -24.55
N GLN A 5 -31.29 -10.47 -24.36
CA GLN A 5 -31.02 -9.04 -24.16
C GLN A 5 -30.28 -8.74 -22.85
N ARG A 6 -30.52 -9.52 -21.78
CA ARG A 6 -29.75 -9.39 -20.53
C ARG A 6 -28.29 -9.77 -20.75
N ILE A 7 -28.03 -10.86 -21.48
CA ILE A 7 -26.69 -11.32 -21.80
C ILE A 7 -25.97 -10.33 -22.73
N ASP A 8 -26.68 -9.81 -23.74
CA ASP A 8 -26.13 -8.82 -24.68
C ASP A 8 -25.65 -7.55 -23.97
N ARG A 9 -26.33 -7.11 -22.90
CA ARG A 9 -25.89 -5.96 -22.07
C ARG A 9 -24.68 -6.26 -21.17
N MET A 10 -24.37 -7.53 -20.93
CA MET A 10 -23.21 -7.94 -20.15
C MET A 10 -21.94 -8.10 -21.00
N LEU A 11 -22.08 -8.07 -22.33
CA LEU A 11 -20.99 -8.26 -23.28
C LEU A 11 -20.62 -6.94 -23.96
N MET A 12 -19.35 -6.56 -23.87
CA MET A 12 -18.75 -5.41 -24.53
C MET A 12 -18.35 -5.75 -25.97
N CYS A 13 -18.47 -4.76 -26.86
CA CYS A 13 -17.98 -4.88 -28.24
C CYS A 13 -16.44 -4.80 -28.24
N PRO A 14 -15.71 -5.81 -28.76
CA PRO A 14 -14.24 -5.83 -28.73
C PRO A 14 -13.59 -4.77 -29.64
N VAL A 15 -14.36 -4.19 -30.57
CA VAL A 15 -13.87 -3.19 -31.54
C VAL A 15 -14.51 -1.81 -31.35
N CYS A 16 -15.46 -1.68 -30.41
CA CYS A 16 -16.19 -0.44 -30.18
C CYS A 16 -15.85 0.10 -28.78
N PRO A 17 -15.39 1.35 -28.65
CA PRO A 17 -15.06 1.90 -27.34
C PRO A 17 -16.34 2.12 -26.52
N GLY A 18 -16.36 1.55 -25.30
CA GLY A 18 -17.37 1.84 -24.28
C GLY A 18 -18.80 1.41 -24.62
N GLN A 19 -18.99 0.50 -25.58
CA GLN A 19 -20.31 0.06 -26.04
C GLN A 19 -20.49 -1.45 -25.87
N THR A 20 -21.68 -1.84 -25.44
CA THR A 20 -22.13 -3.23 -25.37
C THR A 20 -22.60 -3.74 -26.73
N ILE A 21 -22.70 -5.06 -26.89
CA ILE A 21 -23.13 -5.66 -28.16
C ILE A 21 -24.61 -5.41 -28.49
N ASP A 22 -25.43 -5.01 -27.51
CA ASP A 22 -26.81 -4.57 -27.76
C ASP A 22 -26.85 -3.18 -28.42
N GLN A 23 -25.97 -2.26 -28.02
CA GLN A 23 -25.92 -0.88 -28.50
C GLN A 23 -25.14 -0.73 -29.82
N ALA A 24 -24.05 -1.50 -29.96
CA ALA A 24 -23.17 -1.40 -31.10
C ALA A 24 -23.86 -1.86 -32.41
N ARG A 25 -23.77 -1.02 -33.45
CA ARG A 25 -24.38 -1.26 -34.79
C ARG A 25 -23.40 -1.82 -35.83
N VAL A 26 -22.37 -2.53 -35.38
CA VAL A 26 -21.36 -3.17 -36.25
C VAL A 26 -21.69 -4.64 -36.51
N GLU A 27 -21.13 -5.21 -37.59
CA GLU A 27 -21.42 -6.60 -37.97
C GLU A 27 -21.00 -7.61 -36.91
N ILE A 28 -19.84 -7.41 -36.26
CA ILE A 28 -19.37 -8.29 -35.19
C ILE A 28 -20.37 -8.39 -34.03
N SER A 29 -20.99 -7.28 -33.62
CA SER A 29 -22.01 -7.28 -32.58
C SER A 29 -23.31 -7.95 -33.03
N ARG A 30 -23.67 -7.87 -34.32
CA ARG A 30 -24.81 -8.62 -34.87
C ARG A 30 -24.55 -10.13 -34.83
N GLN A 31 -23.34 -10.55 -35.19
CA GLN A 31 -22.91 -11.94 -35.14
C GLN A 31 -22.88 -12.47 -33.70
N MET A 32 -22.27 -11.74 -32.76
CA MET A 32 -22.23 -12.15 -31.35
C MET A 32 -23.64 -12.34 -30.78
N ARG A 33 -24.57 -11.41 -31.04
CA ARG A 33 -25.97 -11.55 -30.63
C ARG A 33 -26.67 -12.77 -31.25
N ARG A 34 -26.29 -13.15 -32.47
CA ARG A 34 -26.81 -14.37 -33.11
C ARG A 34 -26.34 -15.61 -32.36
N VAL A 35 -25.05 -15.66 -32.03
CA VAL A 35 -24.45 -16.76 -31.25
C VAL A 35 -25.08 -16.86 -29.86
N VAL A 36 -25.30 -15.74 -29.17
CA VAL A 36 -26.01 -15.73 -27.86
C VAL A 36 -27.38 -16.41 -27.97
N ARG A 37 -28.16 -16.07 -29.00
CA ARG A 37 -29.48 -16.67 -29.22
C ARG A 37 -29.41 -18.15 -29.57
N GLU A 38 -28.41 -18.54 -30.35
CA GLU A 38 -28.18 -19.94 -30.74
C GLU A 38 -27.85 -20.79 -29.50
N MET A 39 -26.88 -20.37 -28.70
CA MET A 39 -26.50 -21.05 -27.45
C MET A 39 -27.65 -21.12 -26.44
N LEU A 40 -28.47 -20.07 -26.32
CA LEU A 40 -29.68 -20.11 -25.48
C LEU A 40 -30.71 -21.12 -26.00
N THR A 41 -30.79 -21.31 -27.32
CA THR A 41 -31.69 -22.30 -27.94
C THR A 41 -31.18 -23.72 -27.70
N GLU A 42 -29.86 -23.89 -27.65
CA GLU A 42 -29.16 -25.14 -27.29
C GLU A 42 -29.24 -25.47 -25.80
N GLY A 43 -29.80 -24.58 -24.96
CA GLY A 43 -29.96 -24.79 -23.53
C GLY A 43 -28.73 -24.42 -22.69
N ALA A 44 -27.77 -23.68 -23.25
CA ALA A 44 -26.62 -23.20 -22.51
C ALA A 44 -27.01 -22.23 -21.38
N SER A 45 -26.32 -22.32 -20.25
CA SER A 45 -26.49 -21.36 -19.15
C SER A 45 -25.85 -20.02 -19.48
N ARG A 46 -26.27 -18.98 -18.77
CA ARG A 46 -25.70 -17.64 -18.89
C ARG A 46 -24.18 -17.65 -18.70
N GLU A 47 -23.70 -18.35 -17.69
CA GLU A 47 -22.28 -18.45 -17.34
C GLU A 47 -21.48 -19.14 -18.45
N GLN A 48 -22.04 -20.19 -19.06
CA GLN A 48 -21.43 -20.89 -20.20
C GLN A 48 -21.30 -19.97 -21.41
N ILE A 49 -22.35 -19.17 -21.69
CA ILE A 49 -22.33 -18.21 -22.80
C ILE A 49 -21.28 -17.13 -22.56
N LEU A 50 -21.23 -16.56 -21.35
CA LEU A 50 -20.23 -15.56 -21.00
C LEU A 50 -18.80 -16.12 -21.09
N GLN A 51 -18.59 -17.34 -20.59
CA GLN A 51 -17.30 -18.01 -20.65
C GLN A 51 -16.85 -18.27 -22.08
N PHE A 52 -17.76 -18.71 -22.96
CA PHE A 52 -17.47 -18.90 -24.38
C PHE A 52 -16.93 -17.62 -25.04
N PHE A 53 -17.51 -16.46 -24.72
CA PHE A 53 -17.01 -15.18 -25.23
C PHE A 53 -15.67 -14.77 -24.60
N VAL A 54 -15.44 -15.07 -23.32
CA VAL A 54 -14.15 -14.82 -22.65
C VAL A 54 -13.04 -15.67 -23.27
N ASP A 55 -13.29 -16.94 -23.55
CA ASP A 55 -12.30 -17.84 -24.12
C ASP A 55 -11.89 -17.40 -25.54
N ARG A 56 -12.78 -16.72 -26.27
CA ARG A 56 -12.56 -16.26 -27.64
C ARG A 56 -12.04 -14.81 -27.76
N TYR A 57 -12.49 -13.92 -26.89
CA TYR A 57 -12.22 -12.48 -26.96
C TYR A 57 -11.46 -11.92 -25.74
N GLY A 58 -11.20 -12.75 -24.72
CA GLY A 58 -10.55 -12.36 -23.48
C GLY A 58 -11.48 -11.77 -22.43
N THR A 59 -10.94 -11.42 -21.27
CA THR A 59 -11.69 -10.88 -20.12
C THR A 59 -12.29 -9.50 -20.35
N GLY A 60 -11.75 -8.73 -21.32
CA GLY A 60 -12.24 -7.40 -21.68
C GLY A 60 -13.60 -7.39 -22.38
N VAL A 61 -14.12 -8.55 -22.78
CA VAL A 61 -15.46 -8.68 -23.36
C VAL A 61 -16.56 -8.63 -22.30
N LEU A 62 -16.24 -8.84 -21.02
CA LEU A 62 -17.24 -8.79 -19.96
C LEU A 62 -17.37 -7.37 -19.42
N ALA A 63 -18.61 -6.89 -19.30
CA ALA A 63 -18.91 -5.61 -18.67
C ALA A 63 -18.56 -5.59 -17.16
N ALA A 64 -18.45 -6.75 -16.52
CA ALA A 64 -18.03 -6.91 -15.14
C ALA A 64 -17.10 -8.12 -15.00
N PRO A 65 -16.04 -8.05 -14.15
CA PRO A 65 -15.11 -9.15 -13.98
C PRO A 65 -15.84 -10.43 -13.51
N PRO A 66 -15.50 -11.61 -14.08
CA PRO A 66 -16.19 -12.85 -13.77
C PRO A 66 -15.94 -13.25 -12.32
N LYS A 67 -17.03 -13.47 -11.57
CA LYS A 67 -16.99 -13.75 -10.13
C LYS A 67 -16.51 -15.17 -9.78
N SER A 68 -16.29 -16.06 -10.76
CA SER A 68 -16.23 -17.51 -10.51
C SER A 68 -14.83 -18.11 -10.33
N GLY A 69 -13.75 -17.53 -10.87
CA GLY A 69 -12.44 -18.21 -10.88
C GLY A 69 -11.31 -17.48 -10.14
N VAL A 70 -11.11 -16.20 -10.42
CA VAL A 70 -9.93 -15.45 -9.94
C VAL A 70 -10.09 -14.99 -8.49
N ASN A 71 -11.33 -14.89 -7.99
CA ASN A 71 -11.61 -14.41 -6.63
C ASN A 71 -10.91 -15.30 -5.58
N LEU A 72 -11.03 -16.62 -5.67
CA LEU A 72 -10.46 -17.52 -4.67
C LEU A 72 -8.93 -17.39 -4.55
N VAL A 73 -8.21 -17.35 -5.67
CA VAL A 73 -6.74 -17.28 -5.66
C VAL A 73 -6.25 -15.93 -5.11
N VAL A 74 -6.91 -14.84 -5.50
CA VAL A 74 -6.57 -13.49 -5.01
C VAL A 74 -6.78 -13.35 -3.51
N TRP A 75 -7.73 -14.07 -2.92
CA TRP A 75 -7.95 -14.08 -1.47
C TRP A 75 -7.04 -15.07 -0.71
N ILE A 76 -6.63 -16.18 -1.33
CA ILE A 76 -5.74 -17.17 -0.71
C ILE A 76 -4.34 -16.57 -0.45
N VAL A 77 -3.80 -15.81 -1.40
CA VAL A 77 -2.45 -15.21 -1.29
C VAL A 77 -2.29 -14.31 -0.05
N PRO A 78 -3.14 -13.30 0.20
CA PRO A 78 -3.00 -12.44 1.38
C PRO A 78 -3.24 -13.18 2.70
N VAL A 79 -4.16 -14.15 2.74
CA VAL A 79 -4.42 -14.94 3.95
C VAL A 79 -3.22 -15.85 4.27
N ALA A 80 -2.71 -16.58 3.27
CA ALA A 80 -1.55 -17.45 3.44
C ALA A 80 -0.29 -16.65 3.78
N GLY A 81 -0.07 -15.52 3.13
CA GLY A 81 1.04 -14.61 3.41
C GLY A 81 0.99 -14.04 4.84
N GLY A 82 -0.19 -13.63 5.30
CA GLY A 82 -0.39 -13.13 6.66
C GLY A 82 -0.11 -14.19 7.74
N LEU A 83 -0.58 -15.42 7.54
CA LEU A 83 -0.31 -16.54 8.46
C LEU A 83 1.18 -16.91 8.50
N ALA A 84 1.85 -16.93 7.33
CA ALA A 84 3.28 -17.20 7.25
C ALA A 84 4.11 -16.11 7.96
N ALA A 85 3.77 -14.84 7.74
CA ALA A 85 4.43 -13.70 8.37
C ALA A 85 4.24 -13.71 9.90
N LEU A 86 3.03 -13.97 10.37
CA LEU A 86 2.74 -14.07 11.80
C LEU A 86 3.49 -15.25 12.46
N GLY A 87 3.51 -16.41 11.80
CA GLY A 87 4.26 -17.58 12.26
C GLY A 87 5.77 -17.29 12.36
N ALA A 88 6.35 -16.68 11.32
CA ALA A 88 7.76 -16.28 11.32
C ALA A 88 8.07 -15.26 12.42
N ALA A 89 7.23 -14.24 12.58
CA ALA A 89 7.39 -13.22 13.63
C ALA A 89 7.37 -13.83 15.04
N LEU A 90 6.43 -14.74 15.33
CA LEU A 90 6.37 -15.43 16.61
C LEU A 90 7.58 -16.32 16.87
N LEU A 91 8.10 -17.01 15.86
CA LEU A 91 9.33 -17.81 15.98
C LEU A 91 10.55 -16.93 16.30
N VAL A 92 10.70 -15.80 15.59
CA VAL A 92 11.79 -14.85 15.84
C VAL A 92 11.68 -14.26 17.24
N ILE A 93 10.51 -13.79 17.66
CA ILE A 93 10.30 -13.20 19.00
C ILE A 93 10.58 -14.22 20.11
N ARG A 94 10.16 -15.48 19.95
CA ARG A 94 10.48 -16.56 20.90
C ARG A 94 11.98 -16.84 20.97
N SER A 95 12.69 -16.74 19.85
CA SER A 95 14.16 -16.92 19.82
C SER A 95 14.92 -15.77 20.50
N MET A 96 14.34 -14.56 20.52
CA MET A 96 14.96 -13.38 21.14
C MET A 96 14.63 -13.19 22.62
N THR A 97 13.69 -13.97 23.16
CA THR A 97 13.28 -13.92 24.58
C THR A 97 14.01 -14.93 25.48
N GLY A 98 15.13 -15.50 25.00
CA GLY A 98 16.12 -16.12 25.89
C GLY A 98 16.62 -15.13 26.95
N PRO A 99 17.08 -15.59 28.13
CA PRO A 99 17.42 -14.70 29.24
C PRO A 99 18.50 -13.70 28.79
N ARG A 100 18.11 -12.44 28.59
CA ARG A 100 19.08 -11.36 28.42
C ARG A 100 19.65 -11.10 29.81
N SER A 101 20.82 -11.69 30.08
CA SER A 101 21.71 -11.17 31.11
C SER A 101 21.91 -9.69 30.79
N GLY A 102 21.45 -8.83 31.70
CA GLY A 102 21.47 -7.39 31.50
C GLY A 102 22.88 -6.83 31.55
N GLU A 103 23.08 -5.74 30.83
CA GLU A 103 24.11 -4.75 31.14
C GLU A 103 23.43 -3.37 31.09
N PRO A 104 23.46 -2.61 32.20
CA PRO A 104 22.83 -1.31 32.32
C PRO A 104 23.62 -0.24 31.54
N ALA A 105 22.92 0.84 31.23
CA ALA A 105 23.42 2.03 30.54
C ALA A 105 24.79 2.50 31.06
N GLU A 106 25.80 2.45 30.20
CA GLU A 106 27.04 3.18 30.38
C GLU A 106 26.91 4.52 29.64
N ASP A 107 26.87 5.55 30.48
CA ASP A 107 26.93 6.98 30.23
C ASP A 107 27.61 7.40 28.93
N LEU A 108 27.04 8.44 28.31
CA LEU A 108 27.77 9.38 27.47
C LEU A 108 28.79 10.14 28.35
N ALA A 109 29.86 9.44 28.72
CA ALA A 109 31.01 10.06 29.34
C ALA A 109 31.58 11.09 28.35
N PHE A 110 31.58 12.33 28.83
CA PHE A 110 32.38 13.44 28.31
C PHE A 110 33.77 12.93 27.93
N GLU A 111 34.15 13.08 26.65
CA GLU A 111 35.41 12.54 26.13
C GLU A 111 36.62 13.08 26.92
N ASP A 112 37.47 12.17 27.35
CA ASP A 112 38.73 12.32 28.09
C ASP A 112 39.80 13.15 27.36
N GLY A 113 39.50 13.64 26.15
CA GLY A 113 40.33 14.55 25.36
C GLY A 113 39.92 16.02 25.38
N LEU A 114 38.82 16.40 26.05
CA LEU A 114 38.30 17.78 25.99
C LEU A 114 38.89 18.70 27.07
N ASP A 115 39.46 18.15 28.14
CA ASP A 115 40.07 18.89 29.26
C ASP A 115 41.11 19.95 28.81
N PRO A 116 42.02 19.66 27.86
CA PRO A 116 42.99 20.66 27.39
C PRO A 116 42.35 21.84 26.66
N TYR A 117 41.14 21.66 26.13
CA TYR A 117 40.41 22.70 25.41
C TYR A 117 39.57 23.57 26.36
N LEU A 118 39.04 22.97 27.44
CA LEU A 118 38.32 23.71 28.48
C LEU A 118 39.23 24.70 29.22
N ASP A 119 40.48 24.31 29.52
CA ASP A 119 41.46 25.18 30.20
C ASP A 119 41.76 26.47 29.39
N VAL A 120 41.73 26.38 28.05
CA VAL A 120 41.93 27.54 27.16
C VAL A 120 40.72 28.47 27.20
N ILE A 121 39.50 27.91 27.21
CA ILE A 121 38.26 28.69 27.30
C ILE A 121 38.20 29.45 28.62
N ASP A 122 38.49 28.79 29.75
CA ASP A 122 38.42 29.41 31.07
C ASP A 122 39.41 30.58 31.22
N ARG A 123 40.62 30.45 30.65
CA ARG A 123 41.62 31.52 30.67
C ARG A 123 41.16 32.76 29.91
N ASP A 124 40.44 32.57 28.81
CA ASP A 124 40.02 33.66 27.93
C ASP A 124 38.66 34.26 28.36
N LEU A 125 37.77 33.49 29.01
CA LEU A 125 36.46 33.98 29.52
C LEU A 125 36.49 34.53 30.97
N ALA A 126 37.39 34.05 31.84
CA ALA A 126 37.49 34.52 33.22
C ALA A 126 37.77 36.02 33.41
N PRO A 127 38.60 36.71 32.60
CA PRO A 127 38.87 38.13 32.81
C PRO A 127 37.62 39.00 32.63
N ASP A 128 36.72 38.61 31.72
CA ASP A 128 35.50 39.38 31.42
C ASP A 128 34.41 39.16 32.47
N LEU A 129 34.27 37.94 33.02
CA LEU A 129 33.31 37.65 34.09
C LEU A 129 33.68 38.32 35.42
N VAL A 130 34.97 38.46 35.73
CA VAL A 130 35.45 39.17 36.93
C VAL A 130 35.24 40.69 36.82
N ASN A 131 35.31 41.26 35.61
CA ASN A 131 35.17 42.69 35.40
C ASN A 131 33.69 43.12 35.29
N ASP A 132 32.81 42.25 34.78
CA ASP A 132 31.35 42.48 34.71
C ASP A 132 30.66 42.33 36.09
N ALA A 133 31.24 41.53 36.99
CA ALA A 133 30.74 41.36 38.36
C ALA A 133 31.07 42.54 39.32
N ARG A 134 31.61 43.67 38.84
CA ARG A 134 31.82 44.87 39.67
C ARG A 134 30.54 45.74 39.63
N PRO A 135 29.68 45.74 40.67
CA PRO A 135 28.58 46.69 40.73
C PRO A 135 29.16 48.11 40.86
N GLU A 136 28.87 48.99 39.90
CA GLU A 136 29.16 50.41 40.04
C GLU A 136 28.36 50.98 41.24
N VAL A 137 29.06 51.17 42.35
CA VAL A 137 28.56 51.82 43.57
C VAL A 137 28.34 53.31 43.28
N ARG A 138 27.06 53.68 43.26
CA ARG A 138 26.53 55.05 43.24
C ARG A 138 27.19 55.95 44.29
N ARG A 139 27.64 57.15 43.88
CA ARG A 139 27.79 58.32 44.77
C ARG A 139 27.21 59.57 44.13
N ASP A 140 26.12 60.03 44.72
CA ASP A 140 25.66 61.41 44.66
C ASP A 140 26.74 62.38 45.18
N ARG A 141 26.96 63.48 44.47
CA ARG A 141 27.27 64.80 45.06
C ARG A 141 27.25 65.92 44.01
N GLY A 142 26.23 66.79 44.14
CA GLY A 142 26.34 68.25 44.04
C GLY A 142 26.46 68.88 42.65
N SER A 143 25.40 69.57 42.23
CA SER A 143 25.42 71.04 42.12
C SER A 143 24.02 71.63 42.05
#